data_AF-A0A2G9NMA5-F1
#
_entry.id   AF-A0A2G9NMA5-F1
#
_cell.length_a   1.000
_cell.length_b   1.000
_cell.length_c   1.000
_cell.angle_alpha   90.00
_cell.angle_beta   90.00
_cell.angle_gamma   90.00
#
_symmetry.space_group_name_H-M   'P 1'
#
loop_
_entity.id
_entity.type
_entity.pdbx_description
1 polymer ?
#
loop_
_entity_poly.entity_id
_entity_poly.type
_entity_poly.pdbx_seq_one_letter_code
_entity_poly.pdbx_strand_id
1 'polypeptide(L)'
;MEKNNHLNTILEKSKKHLILEFGEAEAQEFIKEVKLKINSKETKEIIQQFNEIYVKKIKQKYQKETSPEYDKKLFSFIKKDNKKIKIVWGDCYENLKKLPSESVHLMVTSPPYYNAREYSQYGDLNKYLDDMKKIISECYRVLDNHHVFVFNVGDIFDNDNITTKSVWGDRRLPLGAYFIKIFEEVGFTFVDDFIWDKGEVQSERHKNGNNPYPFYQYPMNCYEHILIFHKHRLDNTHFPCPVCGTLQVNSNTQSEIGLMSWECKNLECFERSASDRGKRFSLKTNMTQSPLIREGNEVPHDLIKKWRRDIIKFSPVIKINSKGENKLGHTAPFPEDIPEIAVWFYSY
;
A
#
# COMPACT_ATOMS: atom_id res chain seq x y z
N MET A 1 -5.53 -43.86 13.79
CA MET A 1 -5.45 -43.05 12.56
C MET A 1 -6.41 -41.85 12.60
N GLU A 2 -6.58 -41.21 13.76
CA GLU A 2 -7.41 -39.99 13.90
C GLU A 2 -6.51 -38.76 13.76
N LYS A 3 -6.17 -38.41 12.52
CA LYS A 3 -5.53 -37.13 12.22
C LYS A 3 -6.61 -36.14 11.79
N ASN A 4 -6.78 -35.08 12.59
CA ASN A 4 -7.33 -33.79 12.20
C ASN A 4 -8.87 -33.64 12.04
N ASN A 5 -9.63 -33.86 13.13
CA ASN A 5 -11.11 -33.77 13.12
C ASN A 5 -11.63 -32.41 12.62
N HIS A 6 -11.11 -31.29 13.16
CA HIS A 6 -11.59 -29.95 12.77
C HIS A 6 -11.26 -29.57 11.32
N LEU A 7 -10.09 -29.99 10.81
CA LEU A 7 -9.74 -29.75 9.41
C LEU A 7 -10.74 -30.44 8.47
N ASN A 8 -11.16 -31.67 8.78
CA ASN A 8 -12.18 -32.36 7.99
C ASN A 8 -13.50 -31.58 8.02
N THR A 9 -13.91 -31.06 9.18
CA THR A 9 -15.09 -30.19 9.31
C THR A 9 -14.99 -28.94 8.41
N ILE A 10 -13.83 -28.26 8.41
CA ILE A 10 -13.58 -27.10 7.53
C ILE A 10 -13.77 -27.50 6.07
N LEU A 11 -13.12 -28.59 5.64
CA LEU A 11 -13.12 -29.01 4.23
C LEU A 11 -14.51 -29.48 3.78
N GLU A 12 -15.23 -30.22 4.62
CA GLU A 12 -16.60 -30.68 4.33
C GLU A 12 -17.57 -29.50 4.20
N LYS A 13 -17.61 -28.61 5.19
CA LYS A 13 -18.52 -27.44 5.18
C LYS A 13 -18.14 -26.42 4.11
N SER A 14 -16.88 -26.40 3.66
CA SER A 14 -16.39 -25.47 2.63
C SER A 14 -16.46 -26.03 1.20
N LYS A 15 -16.68 -27.35 1.03
CA LYS A 15 -16.58 -28.05 -0.27
C LYS A 15 -17.39 -27.38 -1.38
N LYS A 16 -18.64 -27.02 -1.12
CA LYS A 16 -19.51 -26.34 -2.09
C LYS A 16 -18.91 -25.02 -2.57
N HIS A 17 -18.39 -24.22 -1.66
CA HIS A 17 -17.78 -22.92 -1.98
C HIS A 17 -16.44 -23.06 -2.68
N LEU A 18 -15.64 -24.07 -2.32
CA LEU A 18 -14.39 -24.39 -3.03
C LEU A 18 -14.66 -24.77 -4.49
N ILE A 19 -15.67 -25.60 -4.75
CA ILE A 19 -16.06 -25.99 -6.12
C ILE A 19 -16.59 -24.78 -6.90
N LEU A 20 -17.35 -23.89 -6.26
CA LEU A 20 -17.84 -22.67 -6.90
C LEU A 20 -16.69 -21.74 -7.31
N GLU A 21 -15.67 -21.59 -6.46
CA GLU A 21 -14.57 -20.65 -6.67
C GLU A 21 -13.48 -21.18 -7.63
N PHE A 22 -13.15 -22.47 -7.53
CA PHE A 22 -12.05 -23.08 -8.29
C PHE A 22 -12.49 -24.01 -9.42
N GLY A 23 -13.75 -24.43 -9.44
CA GLY A 23 -14.17 -25.58 -10.24
C GLY A 23 -13.80 -26.92 -9.57
N GLU A 24 -14.40 -28.01 -10.04
CA GLU A 24 -14.35 -29.29 -9.34
C GLU A 24 -12.95 -29.91 -9.26
N ALA A 25 -12.21 -29.95 -10.38
CA ALA A 25 -10.88 -30.55 -10.43
C ALA A 25 -9.87 -29.81 -9.55
N GLU A 26 -9.81 -28.48 -9.66
CA GLU A 26 -8.87 -27.65 -8.88
C GLU A 26 -9.26 -27.60 -7.40
N ALA A 27 -10.56 -27.63 -7.05
CA ALA A 27 -11.00 -27.76 -5.67
C ALA A 27 -10.54 -29.09 -5.05
N GLN A 28 -10.61 -30.20 -5.78
CA GLN A 28 -10.11 -31.50 -5.29
C GLN A 28 -8.60 -31.50 -5.08
N GLU A 29 -7.83 -30.88 -5.98
CA GLU A 29 -6.38 -30.72 -5.84
C GLU A 29 -6.03 -29.86 -4.62
N PHE A 30 -6.71 -28.72 -4.45
CA PHE A 30 -6.55 -27.83 -3.30
C PHE A 30 -6.83 -28.56 -1.97
N ILE A 31 -7.90 -29.35 -1.90
CA ILE A 31 -8.24 -30.16 -0.72
C ILE A 31 -7.11 -31.15 -0.39
N LYS A 32 -6.53 -31.81 -1.41
CA LYS A 32 -5.39 -32.73 -1.21
C LYS A 32 -4.16 -31.97 -0.70
N GLU A 33 -3.84 -30.81 -1.29
CA GLU A 33 -2.74 -29.95 -0.86
C GLU A 33 -2.88 -29.53 0.61
N VAL A 34 -4.06 -29.04 1.00
CA VAL A 34 -4.36 -28.61 2.37
C VAL A 34 -4.16 -29.76 3.35
N LYS A 35 -4.68 -30.96 3.04
CA LYS A 35 -4.51 -32.15 3.90
C LYS A 35 -3.06 -32.58 4.08
N LEU A 36 -2.20 -32.32 3.09
CA LEU A 36 -0.76 -32.62 3.17
C LEU A 36 0.02 -31.58 3.98
N LYS A 37 -0.35 -30.30 3.84
CA LYS A 37 0.37 -29.17 4.46
C LYS A 37 -0.02 -28.95 5.93
N ILE A 38 -1.29 -29.10 6.27
CA ILE A 38 -1.78 -28.81 7.63
C ILE A 38 -1.61 -30.05 8.51
N ASN A 39 -0.61 -29.99 9.39
CA ASN A 39 -0.24 -31.08 10.31
C ASN A 39 -0.47 -30.75 11.80
N SER A 40 -1.11 -29.63 12.11
CA SER A 40 -1.44 -29.27 13.49
C SER A 40 -2.67 -30.04 14.01
N LYS A 41 -2.72 -30.23 15.34
CA LYS A 41 -3.89 -30.72 16.09
C LYS A 41 -4.65 -29.57 16.77
N GLU A 42 -4.06 -28.39 16.85
CA GLU A 42 -4.68 -27.24 17.50
C GLU A 42 -5.65 -26.55 16.55
N THR A 43 -6.92 -26.43 16.96
CA THR A 43 -7.98 -25.83 16.15
C THR A 43 -7.62 -24.44 15.63
N LYS A 44 -7.00 -23.59 16.46
CA LYS A 44 -6.60 -22.23 16.08
C LYS A 44 -5.55 -22.25 14.97
N GLU A 45 -4.50 -23.06 15.12
CA GLU A 45 -3.46 -23.21 14.10
C GLU A 45 -4.00 -23.80 12.80
N ILE A 46 -4.92 -24.77 12.87
CA ILE A 46 -5.58 -25.35 11.69
C ILE A 46 -6.34 -24.28 10.90
N ILE A 47 -7.16 -23.47 11.59
CA ILE A 47 -7.94 -22.39 10.96
C ILE A 47 -7.00 -21.39 10.30
N GLN A 48 -5.94 -21.02 11.00
CA GLN A 48 -4.96 -20.07 10.52
C GLN A 48 -4.22 -20.59 9.27
N GLN A 49 -3.65 -21.79 9.33
CA GLN A 49 -2.95 -22.38 8.19
C GLN A 49 -3.89 -22.55 6.99
N PHE A 50 -5.16 -22.93 7.22
CA PHE A 50 -6.16 -23.00 6.15
C PHE A 50 -6.43 -21.63 5.52
N ASN A 51 -6.61 -20.59 6.34
CA ASN A 51 -6.80 -19.22 5.87
C ASN A 51 -5.62 -18.76 5.01
N GLU A 52 -4.39 -18.95 5.48
CA GLU A 52 -3.17 -18.54 4.76
C GLU A 52 -3.03 -19.27 3.42
N ILE A 53 -3.24 -20.59 3.40
CA ILE A 53 -3.17 -21.40 2.19
C ILE A 53 -4.28 -20.99 1.21
N TYR A 54 -5.51 -20.76 1.69
CA TYR A 54 -6.64 -20.34 0.87
C TYR A 54 -6.44 -18.95 0.27
N VAL A 55 -6.08 -17.95 1.09
CA VAL A 55 -5.81 -16.57 0.63
C VAL A 55 -4.68 -16.57 -0.40
N LYS A 56 -3.61 -17.35 -0.16
CA LYS A 56 -2.52 -17.50 -1.13
C LYS A 56 -3.00 -18.10 -2.46
N LYS A 57 -3.90 -19.08 -2.43
CA LYS A 57 -4.46 -19.70 -3.63
C LYS A 57 -5.34 -18.73 -4.41
N ILE A 58 -6.19 -17.96 -3.74
CA ILE A 58 -7.01 -16.89 -4.36
C ILE A 58 -6.10 -15.85 -5.02
N LYS A 59 -5.07 -15.39 -4.32
CA LYS A 59 -4.08 -14.46 -4.85
C LYS A 59 -3.37 -15.00 -6.10
N GLN A 60 -2.99 -16.28 -6.11
CA GLN A 60 -2.39 -16.93 -7.28
C GLN A 60 -3.35 -16.98 -8.47
N LYS A 61 -4.64 -17.29 -8.24
CA LYS A 61 -5.69 -17.25 -9.26
C LYS A 61 -5.82 -15.84 -9.85
N TYR A 62 -5.94 -14.83 -8.99
CA TYR A 62 -6.02 -13.43 -9.40
C TYR A 62 -4.79 -12.97 -10.21
N GLN A 63 -3.58 -13.35 -9.78
CA GLN A 63 -2.34 -13.05 -10.52
C GLN A 63 -2.29 -13.73 -11.89
N LYS A 64 -2.78 -14.98 -12.00
CA LYS A 64 -2.86 -15.70 -13.27
C LYS A 64 -3.82 -15.03 -14.25
N GLU A 65 -4.92 -14.48 -13.75
CA GLU A 65 -5.93 -13.77 -14.55
C GLU A 65 -5.45 -12.37 -14.97
N THR A 66 -4.83 -11.61 -14.07
CA THR A 66 -4.49 -10.19 -14.29
C THR A 66 -3.06 -9.93 -14.74
N SER A 67 -2.17 -10.91 -14.61
CA SER A 67 -0.76 -10.77 -15.00
C SER A 67 -0.22 -12.10 -15.55
N PRO A 68 -0.79 -12.66 -16.63
CA PRO A 68 -0.33 -13.94 -17.18
C PRO A 68 1.11 -13.89 -17.70
N GLU A 69 1.58 -12.71 -18.15
CA GLU A 69 2.86 -12.52 -18.85
C GLU A 69 3.92 -11.76 -18.03
N TYR A 70 3.82 -11.76 -16.70
CA TYR A 70 4.83 -11.13 -15.85
C TYR A 70 6.23 -11.76 -16.05
N ASP A 71 7.29 -11.00 -15.79
CA ASP A 71 8.67 -11.47 -15.92
C ASP A 71 9.03 -12.38 -14.74
N LYS A 72 9.00 -13.69 -14.99
CA LYS A 72 9.33 -14.72 -14.00
C LYS A 72 10.78 -14.63 -13.51
N LYS A 73 11.73 -14.20 -14.36
CA LYS A 73 13.15 -14.10 -13.98
C LYS A 73 13.35 -12.93 -13.02
N LEU A 74 12.77 -11.77 -13.35
CA LEU A 74 12.79 -10.60 -12.47
C LEU A 74 12.10 -10.90 -11.14
N PHE A 75 10.90 -11.51 -11.18
CA PHE A 75 10.17 -11.82 -9.96
C PHE A 75 10.89 -12.84 -9.08
N SER A 76 11.53 -13.85 -9.68
CA SER A 76 12.39 -14.80 -8.97
C SER A 76 13.59 -14.11 -8.32
N PHE A 77 14.24 -13.20 -9.05
CA PHE A 77 15.32 -12.37 -8.51
C PHE A 77 14.85 -11.57 -7.28
N ILE A 78 13.68 -10.91 -7.36
CA ILE A 78 13.10 -10.12 -6.26
C ILE A 78 12.72 -10.99 -5.05
N LYS A 79 12.28 -12.24 -5.25
CA LYS A 79 11.91 -13.15 -4.16
C LYS A 79 13.06 -13.93 -3.53
N LYS A 80 14.22 -13.99 -4.17
CA LYS A 80 15.37 -14.79 -3.66
C LYS A 80 15.90 -14.28 -2.31
N ASP A 81 15.85 -15.08 -1.26
CA ASP A 81 16.19 -14.64 0.11
C ASP A 81 17.70 -14.45 0.39
N ASN A 82 18.54 -14.40 -0.65
CA ASN A 82 19.99 -14.32 -0.47
C ASN A 82 20.51 -12.91 -0.15
N LYS A 83 19.68 -11.87 -0.33
CA LYS A 83 20.02 -10.47 -0.02
C LYS A 83 18.78 -9.73 0.47
N LYS A 84 18.94 -8.95 1.55
CA LYS A 84 17.89 -8.13 2.16
C LYS A 84 17.46 -6.93 1.30
N ILE A 85 18.37 -6.38 0.48
CA ILE A 85 18.11 -5.21 -0.38
C ILE A 85 18.42 -5.57 -1.83
N LYS A 86 17.53 -5.16 -2.73
CA LYS A 86 17.65 -5.37 -4.18
C LYS A 86 17.33 -4.08 -4.91
N ILE A 87 18.09 -3.81 -5.95
CA ILE A 87 17.91 -2.65 -6.81
C ILE A 87 17.60 -3.17 -8.20
N VAL A 88 16.51 -2.70 -8.77
CA VAL A 88 16.14 -2.95 -10.16
C VAL A 88 16.39 -1.66 -10.93
N TRP A 89 17.34 -1.70 -11.86
CA TRP A 89 17.71 -0.54 -12.66
C TRP A 89 16.84 -0.44 -13.92
N GLY A 90 16.38 0.77 -14.24
CA GLY A 90 15.67 1.08 -15.48
C GLY A 90 14.44 1.96 -15.26
N ASP A 91 13.65 2.13 -16.32
CA ASP A 91 12.39 2.87 -16.26
C ASP A 91 11.41 2.23 -15.27
N CYS A 92 10.82 3.06 -14.41
CA CYS A 92 9.97 2.58 -13.32
C CYS A 92 8.66 1.98 -13.83
N TYR A 93 8.03 2.61 -14.83
CA TYR A 93 6.77 2.14 -15.41
C TYR A 93 6.96 0.78 -16.09
N GLU A 94 8.00 0.64 -16.93
CA GLU A 94 8.29 -0.61 -17.61
C GLU A 94 8.71 -1.74 -16.67
N ASN A 95 9.36 -1.43 -15.54
CA ASN A 95 9.69 -2.44 -14.54
C ASN A 95 8.48 -2.86 -13.69
N LEU A 96 7.56 -1.93 -13.36
CA LEU A 96 6.33 -2.27 -12.63
C LEU A 96 5.43 -3.20 -13.46
N LYS A 97 5.29 -2.95 -14.77
CA LYS A 97 4.54 -3.82 -15.71
C LYS A 97 5.03 -5.27 -15.71
N LYS A 98 6.31 -5.50 -15.43
CA LYS A 98 6.90 -6.84 -15.37
C LYS A 98 6.59 -7.59 -14.07
N LEU A 99 6.05 -6.93 -13.05
CA LEU A 99 5.68 -7.55 -11.78
C LEU A 99 4.24 -8.07 -11.84
N PRO A 100 3.93 -9.20 -11.17
CA PRO A 100 2.56 -9.67 -11.05
C PRO A 100 1.72 -8.70 -10.20
N SER A 101 0.41 -8.64 -10.45
CA SER A 101 -0.53 -7.89 -9.61
C SER A 101 -0.41 -8.32 -8.14
N GLU A 102 -0.71 -7.41 -7.22
CA GLU A 102 -0.75 -7.72 -5.79
C GLU A 102 0.54 -8.40 -5.27
N SER A 103 1.71 -7.98 -5.71
CA SER A 103 3.00 -8.59 -5.35
C SER A 103 3.87 -7.78 -4.40
N VAL A 104 3.44 -6.57 -4.03
CA VAL A 104 4.14 -5.64 -3.15
C VAL A 104 3.27 -5.34 -1.92
N HIS A 105 3.80 -5.47 -0.70
CA HIS A 105 3.01 -5.23 0.53
C HIS A 105 3.02 -3.76 0.99
N LEU A 106 4.04 -2.98 0.65
CA LEU A 106 4.14 -1.58 1.10
C LEU A 106 4.88 -0.78 0.04
N MET A 107 4.43 0.45 -0.20
CA MET A 107 5.11 1.40 -1.08
C MET A 107 5.39 2.69 -0.34
N VAL A 108 6.60 3.21 -0.52
CA VAL A 108 7.05 4.49 0.02
C VAL A 108 7.86 5.20 -1.04
N THR A 109 7.48 6.41 -1.43
CA THR A 109 8.25 7.19 -2.41
C THR A 109 7.91 8.68 -2.37
N SER A 110 8.65 9.45 -3.16
CA SER A 110 8.28 10.78 -3.64
C SER A 110 8.31 10.79 -5.16
N PRO A 111 7.51 11.63 -5.85
CA PRO A 111 7.56 11.69 -7.30
C PRO A 111 8.86 12.32 -7.80
N PRO A 112 9.27 12.05 -9.05
CA PRO A 112 10.18 12.94 -9.74
C PRO A 112 9.47 14.28 -9.95
N TYR A 113 9.74 15.27 -9.08
CA TYR A 113 9.09 16.57 -9.14
C TYR A 113 9.19 17.21 -10.53
N TYR A 114 8.07 17.79 -10.99
CA TYR A 114 7.97 18.47 -12.28
C TYR A 114 9.07 19.51 -12.44
N ASN A 115 9.93 19.33 -13.45
CA ASN A 115 11.01 20.23 -13.88
C ASN A 115 12.02 20.68 -12.81
N ALA A 116 11.98 20.09 -11.61
CA ALA A 116 12.84 20.48 -10.49
C ALA A 116 14.26 19.88 -10.57
N ARG A 117 14.50 18.91 -11.46
CA ARG A 117 15.78 18.18 -11.60
C ARG A 117 16.04 17.82 -13.07
N GLU A 118 17.30 17.65 -13.42
CA GLU A 118 17.72 17.30 -14.80
C GLU A 118 17.09 16.00 -15.32
N TYR A 119 16.83 15.03 -14.45
CA TYR A 119 16.20 13.75 -14.81
C TYR A 119 14.67 13.80 -14.91
N SER A 120 14.04 14.94 -14.60
CA SER A 120 12.60 15.12 -14.58
C SER A 120 12.27 16.36 -15.41
N GLN A 121 12.07 16.17 -16.72
CA GLN A 121 11.84 17.25 -17.67
C GLN A 121 10.63 16.95 -18.54
N TYR A 122 9.61 17.81 -18.44
CA TYR A 122 8.31 17.67 -19.07
C TYR A 122 7.96 18.96 -19.81
N GLY A 123 7.30 18.82 -20.97
CA GLY A 123 6.94 19.96 -21.81
C GLY A 123 5.84 20.85 -21.23
N ASP A 124 4.96 20.27 -20.42
CA ASP A 124 3.87 20.95 -19.71
C ASP A 124 3.39 20.09 -18.54
N LEU A 125 2.66 20.71 -17.61
CA LEU A 125 2.18 20.07 -16.39
C LEU A 125 1.22 18.90 -16.67
N ASN A 126 0.40 18.97 -17.73
CA ASN A 126 -0.55 17.91 -18.05
C ASN A 126 0.18 16.62 -18.44
N LYS A 127 1.22 16.71 -19.28
CA LYS A 127 2.04 15.55 -19.65
C LYS A 127 2.71 14.90 -18.45
N TYR A 128 3.16 15.71 -17.49
CA TYR A 128 3.70 15.20 -16.23
C TYR A 128 2.65 14.45 -15.43
N LEU A 129 1.48 15.05 -15.21
CA LEU A 129 0.41 14.42 -14.44
C LEU A 129 -0.11 13.14 -15.11
N ASP A 130 -0.19 13.10 -16.44
CA ASP A 130 -0.57 11.92 -17.21
C ASP A 130 0.45 10.79 -17.08
N ASP A 131 1.75 11.11 -17.12
CA ASP A 131 2.83 10.14 -16.91
C ASP A 131 2.80 9.57 -15.49
N MET A 132 2.64 10.45 -14.49
CA MET A 132 2.49 10.05 -13.09
C MET A 132 1.27 9.15 -12.89
N LYS A 133 0.13 9.47 -13.53
CA LYS A 133 -1.08 8.65 -13.45
C LYS A 133 -0.85 7.23 -13.99
N LYS A 134 -0.08 7.06 -15.08
CA LYS A 134 0.29 5.73 -15.62
C LYS A 134 1.12 4.92 -14.63
N ILE A 135 2.12 5.56 -14.02
CA ILE A 135 2.97 4.92 -13.00
C ILE A 135 2.13 4.53 -11.77
N ILE A 136 1.29 5.45 -11.27
CA ILE A 136 0.43 5.20 -10.10
C ILE A 136 -0.59 4.09 -10.38
N SER A 137 -1.08 3.98 -11.62
CA SER A 137 -1.96 2.88 -12.05
C SER A 137 -1.27 1.52 -11.95
N GLU A 138 0.00 1.43 -12.37
CA GLU A 138 0.79 0.21 -12.18
C GLU A 138 1.12 -0.05 -10.71
N CYS A 139 1.40 1.00 -9.93
CA CYS A 139 1.56 0.88 -8.48
C CYS A 139 0.30 0.30 -7.81
N TYR A 140 -0.90 0.77 -8.19
CA TYR A 140 -2.15 0.20 -7.70
C TYR A 140 -2.27 -1.28 -8.07
N ARG A 141 -1.94 -1.66 -9.31
CA ARG A 141 -2.01 -3.05 -9.75
C ARG A 141 -1.09 -3.95 -8.92
N VAL A 142 0.17 -3.55 -8.73
CA VAL A 142 1.17 -4.38 -8.05
C VAL A 142 1.13 -4.31 -6.52
N LEU A 143 0.55 -3.27 -5.91
CA LEU A 143 0.33 -3.23 -4.47
C LEU A 143 -0.70 -4.30 -4.08
N ASP A 144 -0.45 -5.02 -3.01
CA ASP A 144 -1.32 -6.08 -2.51
C ASP A 144 -2.66 -5.52 -2.01
N ASN A 145 -3.74 -6.30 -2.09
CA ASN A 145 -5.03 -5.80 -1.66
C ASN A 145 -5.02 -5.51 -0.15
N HIS A 146 -5.72 -4.47 0.28
CA HIS A 146 -5.76 -4.00 1.68
C HIS A 146 -4.43 -3.50 2.26
N HIS A 147 -3.48 -3.13 1.41
CA HIS A 147 -2.20 -2.53 1.82
C HIS A 147 -2.10 -1.03 1.50
N VAL A 148 -0.99 -0.42 1.92
CA VAL A 148 -0.82 1.03 2.00
C VAL A 148 0.27 1.53 1.05
N PHE A 149 0.04 2.71 0.48
CA PHE A 149 1.05 3.50 -0.22
C PHE A 149 1.24 4.83 0.53
N VAL A 150 2.44 5.04 1.06
CA VAL A 150 2.90 6.30 1.65
C VAL A 150 3.60 7.14 0.60
N PHE A 151 3.09 8.33 0.31
CA PHE A 151 3.56 9.17 -0.79
C PHE A 151 3.93 10.57 -0.31
N ASN A 152 5.22 10.90 -0.37
CA ASN A 152 5.74 12.20 0.03
C ASN A 152 5.78 13.18 -1.15
N VAL A 153 5.14 14.33 -1.00
CA VAL A 153 5.10 15.36 -2.05
C VAL A 153 4.98 16.77 -1.47
N GLY A 154 5.82 17.69 -1.96
CA GLY A 154 5.72 19.12 -1.71
C GLY A 154 5.09 19.88 -2.87
N ASP A 155 4.46 21.00 -2.55
CA ASP A 155 4.12 21.98 -3.59
C ASP A 155 5.37 22.67 -4.10
N ILE A 156 5.38 22.95 -5.41
CA ILE A 156 6.50 23.64 -6.06
C ILE A 156 6.05 25.00 -6.60
N PHE A 157 7.04 25.81 -6.97
CA PHE A 157 6.81 27.07 -7.66
C PHE A 157 7.51 27.00 -9.01
N ASP A 158 6.74 26.96 -10.08
CA ASP A 158 7.22 26.80 -11.45
C ASP A 158 6.13 27.25 -12.43
N ASN A 159 6.47 27.33 -13.72
CA ASN A 159 5.52 27.55 -14.78
C ASN A 159 4.90 26.22 -15.23
N ASP A 160 3.56 26.13 -15.22
CA ASP A 160 2.85 24.94 -15.71
C ASP A 160 2.99 24.71 -17.23
N ASN A 161 3.42 25.72 -17.98
CA ASN A 161 3.59 25.74 -19.42
C ASN A 161 2.33 25.32 -20.22
N ILE A 162 1.14 25.42 -19.61
CA ILE A 162 -0.12 25.07 -20.25
C ILE A 162 -0.60 26.21 -21.14
N THR A 163 -0.64 27.43 -20.58
CA THR A 163 -1.17 28.62 -21.26
C THR A 163 -0.08 29.64 -21.56
N THR A 164 0.81 29.89 -20.60
CA THR A 164 1.85 30.92 -20.69
C THR A 164 3.22 30.28 -20.56
N LYS A 165 4.16 30.58 -21.45
CA LYS A 165 5.54 30.05 -21.39
C LYS A 165 6.58 31.08 -20.93
N SER A 166 6.14 32.29 -20.59
CA SER A 166 7.03 33.34 -20.08
C SER A 166 7.27 33.16 -18.59
N VAL A 167 8.36 33.74 -18.08
CA VAL A 167 8.72 33.74 -16.65
C VAL A 167 7.65 34.37 -15.74
N TRP A 168 6.73 35.15 -16.30
CA TRP A 168 5.61 35.73 -15.54
C TRP A 168 4.45 34.74 -15.31
N GLY A 169 4.51 33.56 -15.93
CA GLY A 169 3.55 32.48 -15.72
C GLY A 169 3.82 31.63 -14.48
N ASP A 170 4.97 31.84 -13.81
CA ASP A 170 5.35 31.08 -12.62
C ASP A 170 4.31 31.24 -11.51
N ARG A 171 3.88 30.11 -10.95
CA ARG A 171 2.89 30.08 -9.88
C ARG A 171 3.15 28.93 -8.94
N ARG A 172 2.41 28.91 -7.82
CA ARG A 172 2.39 27.73 -6.95
C ARG A 172 1.63 26.62 -7.67
N LEU A 173 2.28 25.48 -7.83
CA LEU A 173 1.68 24.24 -8.35
C LEU A 173 1.34 23.36 -7.14
N PRO A 174 0.04 23.18 -6.82
CA PRO A 174 -0.39 22.41 -5.66
C PRO A 174 -0.30 20.89 -5.95
N LEU A 175 0.93 20.38 -6.09
CA LEU A 175 1.17 19.00 -6.46
C LEU A 175 0.50 18.02 -5.48
N GLY A 176 0.48 18.33 -4.17
CA GLY A 176 -0.23 17.50 -3.19
C GLY A 176 -1.69 17.26 -3.58
N ALA A 177 -2.42 18.33 -3.92
CA ALA A 177 -3.82 18.23 -4.34
C ALA A 177 -3.99 17.47 -5.67
N TYR A 178 -3.10 17.68 -6.64
CA TYR A 178 -3.15 16.97 -7.92
C TYR A 178 -2.90 15.47 -7.76
N PHE A 179 -1.94 15.08 -6.91
CA PHE A 179 -1.68 13.68 -6.62
C PHE A 179 -2.82 13.02 -5.85
N ILE A 180 -3.39 13.67 -4.83
CA ILE A 180 -4.59 13.13 -4.15
C ILE A 180 -5.67 12.79 -5.18
N LYS A 181 -5.95 13.72 -6.10
CA LYS A 181 -6.94 13.49 -7.16
C LYS A 181 -6.59 12.31 -8.06
N ILE A 182 -5.35 12.22 -8.52
CA ILE A 182 -4.87 11.11 -9.37
C ILE A 182 -4.99 9.77 -8.66
N PHE A 183 -4.57 9.69 -7.40
CA PHE A 183 -4.63 8.47 -6.61
C PHE A 183 -6.08 7.98 -6.44
N GLU A 184 -7.02 8.87 -6.12
CA GLU A 184 -8.43 8.52 -6.01
C GLU A 184 -9.04 8.08 -7.35
N GLU A 185 -8.68 8.74 -8.46
CA GLU A 185 -9.12 8.35 -9.80
C GLU A 185 -8.61 6.96 -10.22
N VAL A 186 -7.41 6.58 -9.78
CA VAL A 186 -6.84 5.24 -10.03
C VAL A 186 -7.53 4.17 -9.18
N GLY A 187 -8.12 4.55 -8.05
CA GLY A 187 -8.87 3.64 -7.16
C GLY A 187 -8.26 3.46 -5.77
N PHE A 188 -7.21 4.22 -5.43
CA PHE A 188 -6.79 4.35 -4.04
C PHE A 188 -7.82 5.15 -3.23
N THR A 189 -7.80 4.99 -1.92
CA THR A 189 -8.55 5.83 -0.99
C THR A 189 -7.57 6.71 -0.23
N PHE A 190 -7.76 8.03 -0.27
CA PHE A 190 -7.02 8.95 0.59
C PHE A 190 -7.46 8.75 2.04
N VAL A 191 -6.50 8.57 2.95
CA VAL A 191 -6.76 8.24 4.36
C VAL A 191 -6.30 9.35 5.29
N ASP A 192 -5.08 9.84 5.08
CA ASP A 192 -4.47 10.82 5.97
C ASP A 192 -3.38 11.63 5.26
N ASP A 193 -3.03 12.78 5.83
CA ASP A 193 -1.96 13.67 5.39
C ASP A 193 -1.13 14.12 6.57
N PHE A 194 0.09 13.59 6.68
CA PHE A 194 1.05 14.09 7.66
C PHE A 194 1.87 15.23 7.06
N ILE A 195 1.85 16.37 7.72
CA ILE A 195 2.62 17.54 7.34
C ILE A 195 4.03 17.42 7.91
N TRP A 196 5.00 17.20 7.03
CA TRP A 196 6.41 17.28 7.38
C TRP A 196 6.86 18.74 7.37
N ASP A 197 7.00 19.32 8.56
CA ASP A 197 7.63 20.64 8.76
C ASP A 197 9.15 20.51 8.58
N LYS A 198 9.63 21.00 7.43
CA LYS A 198 11.06 21.05 7.07
C LYS A 198 11.78 22.21 7.75
N GLY A 199 11.06 23.09 8.44
CA GLY A 199 11.57 24.33 8.97
C GLY A 199 11.86 25.36 7.88
N GLU A 200 12.71 26.32 8.20
CA GLU A 200 13.10 27.36 7.25
C GLU A 200 13.95 26.75 6.12
N VAL A 201 13.33 26.58 4.95
CA VAL A 201 14.07 26.27 3.73
C VAL A 201 14.92 27.48 3.32
N GLN A 202 16.07 27.22 2.69
CA GLN A 202 16.91 28.27 2.09
C GLN A 202 16.25 28.85 0.82
N SER A 203 15.06 29.44 0.93
CA SER A 203 14.43 30.16 -0.17
C SER A 203 14.42 31.65 0.14
N GLU A 204 14.81 32.46 -0.83
CA GLU A 204 14.86 33.91 -0.70
C GLU A 204 13.50 34.58 -1.01
N ARG A 205 12.42 33.81 -1.22
CA ARG A 205 11.12 34.33 -1.69
C ARG A 205 10.44 35.29 -0.71
N HIS A 206 10.72 35.14 0.58
CA HIS A 206 10.26 36.04 1.63
C HIS A 206 11.20 37.25 1.82
N LYS A 207 12.38 37.25 1.20
CA LYS A 207 13.38 38.32 1.25
C LYS A 207 13.19 39.28 0.10
N ASN A 208 11.99 39.85 0.01
CA ASN A 208 11.79 41.04 -0.82
C ASN A 208 12.42 42.23 -0.08
N GLY A 209 13.56 42.71 -0.57
CA GLY A 209 14.27 43.88 0.00
C GLY A 209 13.54 45.23 -0.18
N ASN A 210 12.33 45.22 -0.75
CA ASN A 210 11.47 46.38 -0.90
C ASN A 210 10.53 46.55 0.31
N ASN A 211 10.01 47.76 0.50
CA ASN A 211 9.00 48.04 1.52
C ASN A 211 7.84 47.02 1.47
N PRO A 212 7.35 46.53 2.62
CA PRO A 212 6.37 45.44 2.68
C PRO A 212 4.96 45.92 2.33
N TYR A 213 4.75 46.27 1.07
CA TYR A 213 3.43 46.64 0.56
C TYR A 213 2.53 45.39 0.40
N PRO A 214 1.20 45.54 0.59
CA PRO A 214 0.23 44.48 0.28
C PRO A 214 0.44 43.91 -1.14
N PHE A 215 0.06 42.64 -1.34
CA PHE A 215 0.20 41.87 -2.60
C PHE A 215 1.61 41.40 -3.00
N TYR A 216 2.67 41.89 -2.34
CA TYR A 216 4.06 41.53 -2.66
C TYR A 216 4.72 40.61 -1.62
N GLN A 217 4.03 40.29 -0.52
CA GLN A 217 4.56 39.47 0.56
C GLN A 217 3.88 38.11 0.56
N TYR A 218 4.65 37.04 0.35
CA TYR A 218 4.16 35.66 0.35
C TYR A 218 4.96 34.80 1.33
N PRO A 219 4.29 33.91 2.09
CA PRO A 219 4.97 32.95 2.95
C PRO A 219 5.84 31.99 2.15
N MET A 220 6.87 31.49 2.81
CA MET A 220 7.73 30.44 2.27
C MET A 220 7.06 29.08 2.37
N ASN A 221 7.33 28.18 1.41
CA ASN A 221 6.94 26.78 1.57
C ASN A 221 7.90 26.10 2.55
N CYS A 222 7.43 25.78 3.75
CA CYS A 222 8.20 25.15 4.82
C CYS A 222 7.84 23.69 5.06
N TYR A 223 6.95 23.10 4.24
CA TYR A 223 6.46 21.76 4.49
C TYR A 223 6.31 20.92 3.21
N GLU A 224 6.23 19.61 3.43
CA GLU A 224 5.79 18.64 2.42
C GLU A 224 4.69 17.77 3.01
N HIS A 225 3.84 17.23 2.15
CA HIS A 225 2.83 16.25 2.52
C HIS A 225 3.45 14.86 2.57
N ILE A 226 3.00 14.05 3.52
CA ILE A 226 3.20 12.60 3.54
C ILE A 226 1.79 12.00 3.50
N LEU A 227 1.34 11.75 2.29
CA LEU A 227 -0.01 11.30 2.00
C LEU A 227 -0.11 9.78 2.21
N ILE A 228 -1.16 9.35 2.90
CA ILE A 228 -1.44 7.94 3.17
C ILE A 228 -2.61 7.50 2.30
N PHE A 229 -2.36 6.49 1.47
CA PHE A 229 -3.36 5.90 0.59
C PHE A 229 -3.55 4.41 0.87
N HIS A 230 -4.81 3.98 0.95
CA HIS A 230 -5.15 2.56 1.03
C HIS A 230 -5.60 2.02 -0.33
N LYS A 231 -5.20 0.78 -0.64
CA LYS A 231 -5.78 0.02 -1.74
C LYS A 231 -6.89 -0.90 -1.23
N HIS A 232 -8.11 -0.70 -1.71
CA HIS A 232 -9.23 -1.61 -1.51
C HIS A 232 -9.87 -1.93 -2.87
N ARG A 233 -9.39 -3.01 -3.51
CA ARG A 233 -10.04 -3.56 -4.71
C ARG A 233 -11.29 -4.30 -4.27
N LEU A 234 -12.41 -4.05 -4.97
CA LEU A 234 -13.63 -4.83 -4.79
C LEU A 234 -13.36 -6.31 -5.09
N ASP A 235 -13.43 -7.12 -4.03
CA ASP A 235 -13.25 -8.56 -4.09
C ASP A 235 -14.46 -9.27 -3.47
N ASN A 236 -15.19 -10.01 -4.30
CA ASN A 236 -16.40 -10.71 -3.90
C ASN A 236 -16.14 -12.17 -3.50
N THR A 237 -14.89 -12.63 -3.54
CA THR A 237 -14.52 -13.98 -3.11
C THR A 237 -14.93 -14.19 -1.65
N HIS A 238 -15.51 -15.35 -1.35
CA HIS A 238 -15.78 -15.73 0.03
C HIS A 238 -14.47 -16.09 0.73
N PHE A 239 -14.13 -15.38 1.80
CA PHE A 239 -12.98 -15.73 2.64
C PHE A 239 -13.42 -16.56 3.85
N PRO A 240 -12.55 -17.44 4.38
CA PRO A 240 -12.96 -18.30 5.48
C PRO A 240 -13.10 -17.50 6.78
N CYS A 241 -14.07 -17.92 7.60
CA CYS A 241 -14.35 -17.27 8.86
C CYS A 241 -13.11 -17.35 9.79
N PRO A 242 -12.66 -16.24 10.40
CA PRO A 242 -11.47 -16.25 11.26
C PRO A 242 -11.66 -17.06 12.56
N VAL A 243 -12.90 -17.44 12.90
CA VAL A 243 -13.22 -18.17 14.13
C VAL A 243 -13.36 -19.66 13.91
N CYS A 244 -14.07 -20.09 12.87
CA CYS A 244 -14.30 -21.51 12.62
C CYS A 244 -13.56 -22.06 11.39
N GLY A 245 -13.00 -21.19 10.54
CA GLY A 245 -12.25 -21.55 9.33
C GLY A 245 -13.09 -21.96 8.13
N THR A 246 -14.41 -21.98 8.23
CA THR A 246 -15.28 -22.43 7.12
C THR A 246 -15.56 -21.32 6.12
N LEU A 247 -15.79 -21.70 4.85
CA LEU A 247 -16.28 -20.82 3.77
C LEU A 247 -17.81 -20.65 3.77
N GLN A 248 -18.50 -21.16 4.80
CA GLN A 248 -19.95 -21.02 4.94
C GLN A 248 -20.29 -19.63 5.47
N VAL A 249 -20.19 -18.65 4.57
CA VAL A 249 -20.35 -17.23 4.84
C VAL A 249 -21.27 -16.61 3.81
N ASN A 250 -21.97 -15.55 4.19
CA ASN A 250 -22.75 -14.73 3.27
C ASN A 250 -22.07 -13.37 3.12
N SER A 251 -22.01 -12.87 1.89
CA SER A 251 -21.73 -11.46 1.63
C SER A 251 -22.72 -10.59 2.40
N ASN A 252 -22.19 -9.56 3.08
CA ASN A 252 -22.98 -8.64 3.88
C ASN A 252 -23.04 -7.27 3.18
N THR A 253 -22.08 -6.39 3.47
CA THR A 253 -21.98 -5.06 2.85
C THR A 253 -20.51 -4.68 2.67
N GLN A 254 -20.25 -3.56 2.01
CA GLN A 254 -18.94 -2.92 2.03
C GLN A 254 -18.78 -2.08 3.30
N SER A 255 -17.71 -2.30 4.06
CA SER A 255 -17.41 -1.48 5.25
C SER A 255 -16.68 -0.18 4.89
N GLU A 256 -15.92 -0.21 3.78
CA GLU A 256 -15.24 0.92 3.14
C GLU A 256 -15.38 0.73 1.62
N ILE A 257 -15.12 1.76 0.81
CA ILE A 257 -15.16 1.64 -0.66
C ILE A 257 -14.22 0.50 -1.10
N GLY A 258 -14.79 -0.50 -1.78
CA GLY A 258 -14.05 -1.68 -2.26
C GLY A 258 -13.75 -2.75 -1.19
N LEU A 259 -14.03 -2.51 0.09
CA LEU A 259 -13.78 -3.48 1.17
C LEU A 259 -15.05 -4.27 1.51
N MET A 260 -15.16 -5.47 0.94
CA MET A 260 -16.27 -6.39 1.26
C MET A 260 -16.18 -6.96 2.68
N SER A 261 -17.34 -7.15 3.29
CA SER A 261 -17.50 -7.88 4.55
C SER A 261 -18.43 -9.09 4.38
N TRP A 262 -18.19 -10.10 5.21
CA TRP A 262 -18.94 -11.34 5.26
C TRP A 262 -19.47 -11.61 6.67
N GLU A 263 -20.58 -12.33 6.77
CA GLU A 263 -21.14 -12.84 8.02
C GLU A 263 -21.10 -14.37 8.02
N CYS A 264 -20.52 -14.97 9.07
CA CYS A 264 -20.47 -16.42 9.20
C CYS A 264 -21.88 -17.02 9.35
N LYS A 265 -22.16 -18.09 8.59
CA LYS A 265 -23.43 -18.84 8.65
C LYS A 265 -23.28 -20.25 9.20
N ASN A 266 -22.08 -20.64 9.63
CA ASN A 266 -21.88 -21.89 10.35
C ASN A 266 -22.51 -21.79 11.75
N LEU A 267 -23.57 -22.57 11.99
CA LEU A 267 -24.26 -22.63 13.27
C LEU A 267 -23.37 -23.23 14.38
N GLU A 268 -22.36 -24.02 14.01
CA GLU A 268 -21.36 -24.60 14.92
C GLU A 268 -20.12 -23.70 15.09
N CYS A 269 -20.19 -22.43 14.68
CA CYS A 269 -19.10 -21.48 14.89
C CYS A 269 -18.89 -21.23 16.40
N PHE A 270 -17.63 -21.17 16.84
CA PHE A 270 -17.28 -20.99 18.27
C PHE A 270 -17.69 -19.63 18.85
N GLU A 271 -17.92 -18.64 17.99
CA GLU A 271 -18.39 -17.31 18.38
C GLU A 271 -19.68 -16.98 17.62
N ARG A 272 -20.76 -16.72 18.37
CA ARG A 272 -22.06 -16.26 17.89
C ARG A 272 -22.62 -15.22 18.87
N SER A 273 -23.42 -14.28 18.38
CA SER A 273 -24.04 -13.25 19.22
C SER A 273 -25.17 -13.81 20.09
N ALA A 274 -25.64 -13.03 21.07
CA ALA A 274 -26.83 -13.36 21.87
C ALA A 274 -28.11 -13.54 21.02
N SER A 275 -28.15 -12.91 19.84
CA SER A 275 -29.22 -13.06 18.84
C SER A 275 -28.94 -14.13 17.79
N ASP A 276 -28.00 -15.04 18.07
CA ASP A 276 -27.56 -16.11 17.17
C ASP A 276 -27.08 -15.63 15.79
N ARG A 277 -26.41 -14.47 15.73
CA ARG A 277 -25.75 -13.99 14.51
C ARG A 277 -24.29 -14.43 14.51
N GLY A 278 -23.80 -14.85 13.34
CA GLY A 278 -22.38 -15.18 13.18
C GLY A 278 -21.48 -13.95 13.16
N LYS A 279 -20.19 -14.17 13.37
CA LYS A 279 -19.17 -13.11 13.31
C LYS A 279 -19.14 -12.45 11.94
N ARG A 280 -19.06 -11.11 11.95
CA ARG A 280 -18.81 -10.29 10.76
C ARG A 280 -17.33 -9.98 10.65
N PHE A 281 -16.79 -10.08 9.44
CA PHE A 281 -15.36 -9.86 9.19
C PHE A 281 -15.12 -9.45 7.73
N SER A 282 -13.96 -8.88 7.46
CA SER A 282 -13.40 -8.67 6.11
C SER A 282 -12.01 -9.30 6.02
N LEU A 283 -11.45 -9.35 4.81
CA LEU A 283 -10.11 -9.89 4.60
C LEU A 283 -9.08 -8.98 5.30
N LYS A 284 -9.25 -7.65 5.20
CA LYS A 284 -8.48 -6.65 5.97
C LYS A 284 -8.47 -6.97 7.46
N THR A 285 -9.63 -7.22 8.08
CA THR A 285 -9.67 -7.55 9.51
C THR A 285 -9.05 -8.91 9.83
N ASN A 286 -9.20 -9.90 8.95
CA ASN A 286 -8.56 -11.21 9.14
C ASN A 286 -7.04 -11.09 9.11
N MET A 287 -6.50 -10.24 8.23
CA MET A 287 -5.06 -9.96 8.15
C MET A 287 -4.58 -9.20 9.40
N THR A 288 -5.22 -8.09 9.75
CA THR A 288 -4.73 -7.22 10.84
C THR A 288 -4.97 -7.78 12.24
N GLN A 289 -5.92 -8.69 12.42
CA GLN A 289 -6.22 -9.31 13.72
C GLN A 289 -5.62 -10.70 13.88
N SER A 290 -4.86 -11.20 12.91
CA SER A 290 -4.21 -12.51 12.99
C SER A 290 -3.18 -12.55 14.11
N PRO A 291 -3.27 -13.50 15.07
CA PRO A 291 -2.31 -13.61 16.18
C PRO A 291 -0.86 -13.76 15.72
N LEU A 292 -0.56 -14.60 14.71
CA LEU A 292 0.82 -14.76 14.20
C LEU A 292 1.36 -13.49 13.55
N ILE A 293 0.49 -12.68 12.94
CA ILE A 293 0.92 -11.41 12.34
C ILE A 293 1.18 -10.38 13.44
N ARG A 294 0.41 -10.39 14.54
CA ARG A 294 0.55 -9.41 15.61
C ARG A 294 1.70 -9.73 16.57
N GLU A 295 2.01 -11.01 16.77
CA GLU A 295 3.08 -11.44 17.67
C GLU A 295 4.43 -10.92 17.17
N GLY A 296 5.07 -10.04 17.97
CA GLY A 296 6.35 -9.43 17.63
C GLY A 296 6.29 -8.18 16.73
N ASN A 297 5.11 -7.81 16.24
CA ASN A 297 4.89 -6.66 15.35
C ASN A 297 4.16 -5.50 16.05
N GLU A 298 4.50 -5.26 17.31
CA GLU A 298 3.98 -4.13 18.07
C GLU A 298 4.71 -2.85 17.70
N VAL A 299 3.95 -1.79 17.41
CA VAL A 299 4.51 -0.47 17.12
C VAL A 299 5.17 0.09 18.39
N PRO A 300 6.45 0.50 18.35
CA PRO A 300 7.13 1.07 19.51
C PRO A 300 6.41 2.32 20.06
N HIS A 301 6.24 2.37 21.39
CA HIS A 301 5.56 3.49 22.05
C HIS A 301 6.19 4.86 21.76
N ASP A 302 7.52 4.93 21.64
CA ASP A 302 8.22 6.17 21.31
C ASP A 302 7.91 6.65 19.89
N LEU A 303 7.71 5.72 18.96
CA LEU A 303 7.32 6.04 17.59
C LEU A 303 5.88 6.57 17.55
N ILE A 304 4.95 5.94 18.29
CA ILE A 304 3.58 6.45 18.47
C ILE A 304 3.60 7.87 19.04
N LYS A 305 4.45 8.13 20.03
CA LYS A 305 4.57 9.46 20.65
C LYS A 305 5.13 10.50 19.67
N LYS A 306 6.13 10.13 18.86
CA LYS A 306 6.73 10.97 17.80
C LYS A 306 5.72 11.36 16.72
N TRP A 307 4.93 10.39 16.27
CA TRP A 307 3.95 10.55 15.17
C TRP A 307 2.52 10.80 15.67
N ARG A 308 2.35 11.21 16.92
CA ARG A 308 1.03 11.48 17.53
C ARG A 308 0.30 12.67 16.90
N ARG A 309 1.05 13.59 16.30
CA ARG A 309 0.52 14.81 15.68
C ARG A 309 0.62 14.68 14.17
N ASP A 310 -0.36 15.26 13.49
CA ASP A 310 -0.42 15.44 12.04
C ASP A 310 0.71 16.32 11.49
N ILE A 311 1.22 17.28 12.27
CA ILE A 311 2.40 18.09 11.94
C ILE A 311 3.63 17.56 12.68
N ILE A 312 4.63 17.09 11.92
CA ILE A 312 5.85 16.48 12.44
C ILE A 312 7.07 17.23 11.94
N LYS A 313 8.02 17.48 12.83
CA LYS A 313 9.29 18.13 12.52
C LYS A 313 10.44 17.15 12.67
N PHE A 314 11.14 16.88 11.58
CA PHE A 314 12.41 16.14 11.56
C PHE A 314 13.31 16.70 10.47
N SER A 315 14.63 16.54 10.65
CA SER A 315 15.61 17.16 9.77
C SER A 315 15.63 16.52 8.38
N PRO A 316 15.68 17.31 7.30
CA PRO A 316 15.95 16.78 5.97
C PRO A 316 17.38 16.21 5.90
N VAL A 317 17.61 15.30 4.96
CA VAL A 317 18.95 14.72 4.78
C VAL A 317 19.92 15.79 4.25
N ILE A 318 20.94 16.11 5.05
CA ILE A 318 21.97 17.10 4.74
C ILE A 318 23.01 16.47 3.79
N LYS A 319 22.97 16.87 2.52
CA LYS A 319 23.85 16.34 1.44
C LYS A 319 25.16 17.07 1.28
N ILE A 320 25.12 18.37 1.52
CA ILE A 320 26.23 19.28 1.24
C ILE A 320 26.91 19.58 2.57
N ASN A 321 28.21 19.32 2.65
CA ASN A 321 28.98 19.70 3.82
C ASN A 321 29.26 21.22 3.82
N SER A 322 29.83 21.73 4.91
CA SER A 322 30.22 23.15 4.99
C SER A 322 31.22 23.61 3.93
N LYS A 323 31.78 22.70 3.11
CA LYS A 323 32.72 22.95 2.02
C LYS A 323 32.07 22.86 0.63
N GLY A 324 30.76 22.65 0.52
CA GLY A 324 30.07 22.55 -0.77
C GLY A 324 30.12 21.17 -1.43
N GLU A 325 30.71 20.16 -0.78
CA GLU A 325 30.88 18.82 -1.35
C GLU A 325 29.63 17.96 -1.09
N ASN A 326 29.13 17.27 -2.13
CA ASN A 326 28.05 16.30 -1.98
C ASN A 326 28.60 15.00 -1.37
N LYS A 327 28.30 14.77 -0.10
CA LYS A 327 28.76 13.60 0.67
C LYS A 327 28.11 12.28 0.24
N LEU A 328 26.95 12.33 -0.41
CA LEU A 328 26.10 11.15 -0.63
C LEU A 328 26.08 10.68 -2.09
N GLY A 329 26.67 11.43 -3.01
CA GLY A 329 26.66 11.10 -4.45
C GLY A 329 25.26 11.09 -5.09
N HIS A 330 24.21 11.42 -4.33
CA HIS A 330 22.82 11.44 -4.76
C HIS A 330 22.24 12.85 -4.60
N THR A 331 21.41 13.27 -5.56
CA THR A 331 20.87 14.64 -5.60
C THR A 331 19.65 14.81 -4.71
N ALA A 332 18.95 13.72 -4.34
CA ALA A 332 17.69 13.73 -3.58
C ALA A 332 17.52 12.53 -2.60
N PRO A 333 18.34 12.38 -1.53
CA PRO A 333 18.07 11.45 -0.44
C PRO A 333 16.71 11.68 0.20
N PHE A 334 16.09 10.56 0.54
CA PHE A 334 14.80 10.44 1.17
C PHE A 334 15.00 10.32 2.70
N PRO A 335 14.28 11.07 3.54
CA PRO A 335 14.46 11.00 4.99
C PRO A 335 14.04 9.64 5.55
N GLU A 336 14.84 9.07 6.45
CA GLU A 336 14.63 7.73 7.02
C GLU A 336 13.34 7.61 7.85
N ASP A 337 12.89 8.73 8.43
CA ASP A 337 11.65 8.83 9.19
C ASP A 337 10.42 8.36 8.40
N ILE A 338 10.36 8.64 7.09
CA ILE A 338 9.19 8.32 6.26
C ILE A 338 9.10 6.81 5.95
N PRO A 339 10.17 6.12 5.51
CA PRO A 339 10.16 4.67 5.42
C PRO A 339 10.00 3.98 6.78
N GLU A 340 10.59 4.52 7.85
CA GLU A 340 10.45 3.97 9.20
C GLU A 340 8.98 3.94 9.63
N ILE A 341 8.27 5.07 9.51
CA ILE A 341 6.85 5.12 9.88
C ILE A 341 6.01 4.22 9.01
N ALA A 342 6.30 4.17 7.70
CA ALA A 342 5.55 3.35 6.78
C ALA A 342 5.67 1.85 7.11
N VAL A 343 6.88 1.38 7.42
CA VAL A 343 7.13 -0.01 7.80
C VAL A 343 6.45 -0.35 9.12
N TRP A 344 6.67 0.46 10.16
CA TRP A 344 6.13 0.15 11.48
C TRP A 344 4.61 0.25 11.57
N PHE A 345 3.98 1.20 10.89
CA PHE A 345 2.53 1.42 11.04
C PHE A 345 1.70 0.63 10.03
N TYR A 346 2.28 0.27 8.88
CA TYR A 346 1.52 -0.27 7.75
C TYR A 346 2.10 -1.57 7.17
N SER A 347 3.03 -2.23 7.86
CA SER A 347 3.54 -3.56 7.51
C SER A 347 3.79 -4.44 8.74
N TYR A 348 4.13 -5.72 8.52
CA TYR A 348 4.33 -6.75 9.52
C TYR A 348 5.31 -7.84 9.04
#